data_AF-A0A139QT17-F1
#
_entry.id   AF-A0A139QT17-F1
#
_cell.length_a   1.000
_cell.length_b   1.000
_cell.length_c   1.000
_cell.angle_alpha   90.00
_cell.angle_beta   90.00
_cell.angle_gamma   90.00
#
_symmetry.space_group_name_H-M   'P 1'
#
loop_
_entity.id
_entity.type
_entity.pdbx_description
1 polymer ?
#
loop_
_entity_poly.entity_id
_entity_poly.type
_entity_poly.pdbx_seq_one_letter_code
_entity_poly.pdbx_strand_id
1 'polypeptide(L)'
;MPDYAVIYVRPETIDLDNLNVYELSSKFYDENKGKYSSYSEAMKAGEKYILENAPSQFESTPLDTSDNMKKEGYEIKMTKKDGKWTIDTSSKNYELKDMARTFRGGIGY
;
A
#
# COMPACT_ATOMS: atom_id res chain seq x y z
N MET A 1 -15.92 -13.57 31.01
CA MET A 1 -15.26 -12.50 30.22
C MET A 1 -16.13 -12.20 29.01
N PRO A 2 -16.08 -10.99 28.42
CA PRO A 2 -16.85 -10.70 27.22
C PRO A 2 -16.37 -11.57 26.04
N ASP A 3 -17.31 -12.04 25.23
CA ASP A 3 -17.04 -12.87 24.04
C ASP A 3 -16.77 -12.04 22.78
N TYR A 4 -16.81 -10.71 22.89
CA TYR A 4 -16.47 -9.79 21.82
C TYR A 4 -15.68 -8.58 22.34
N ALA A 5 -14.90 -7.97 21.46
CA ALA A 5 -14.20 -6.71 21.66
C ALA A 5 -14.27 -5.88 20.37
N VAL A 6 -14.15 -4.57 20.49
CA VAL A 6 -13.97 -3.65 19.35
C VAL A 6 -12.63 -2.97 19.56
N ILE A 7 -11.77 -3.03 18.53
CA ILE A 7 -10.52 -2.29 18.50
C ILE A 7 -10.62 -1.17 17.47
N TYR A 8 -9.96 -0.05 17.75
CA TYR A 8 -9.86 1.07 16.84
C TYR A 8 -8.49 1.06 16.17
N VAL A 9 -8.46 1.06 14.85
CA VAL A 9 -7.22 1.05 14.07
C VAL A 9 -7.14 2.32 13.24
N ARG A 10 -6.29 3.25 13.64
CA ARG A 10 -5.94 4.43 12.85
C ARG A 10 -4.75 4.08 11.93
N PRO A 11 -4.94 4.06 10.61
CA PRO A 11 -3.84 3.77 9.68
C PRO A 11 -2.86 4.94 9.62
N GLU A 12 -1.57 4.62 9.53
CA GLU A 12 -0.51 5.56 9.15
C GLU A 12 0.27 4.87 8.02
N THR A 13 0.07 5.35 6.79
CA THR A 13 0.50 4.67 5.57
C THR A 13 1.23 5.61 4.64
N ILE A 14 2.06 5.06 3.75
CA ILE A 14 2.59 5.80 2.60
C ILE A 14 1.48 5.89 1.54
N ASP A 15 1.22 7.08 1.00
CA ASP A 15 0.53 7.21 -0.30
C ASP A 15 1.54 6.91 -1.41
N LEU A 16 1.25 5.94 -2.28
CA LEU A 16 2.17 5.57 -3.35
C LEU A 16 2.30 6.66 -4.42
N ASP A 17 1.37 7.61 -4.48
CA ASP A 17 1.51 8.82 -5.30
C ASP A 17 2.63 9.75 -4.81
N ASN A 18 3.04 9.63 -3.54
CA ASN A 18 4.15 10.40 -2.95
C ASN A 18 5.53 9.78 -3.24
N LEU A 19 5.61 8.64 -3.91
CA LEU A 19 6.89 8.06 -4.31
C LEU A 19 7.57 8.93 -5.38
N ASN A 20 8.88 9.12 -5.24
CA ASN A 20 9.68 9.85 -6.23
C ASN A 20 10.01 8.96 -7.44
N VAL A 21 8.97 8.55 -8.18
CA VAL A 21 9.10 7.74 -9.40
C VAL A 21 9.97 8.42 -10.45
N TYR A 22 9.98 9.76 -10.46
CA TYR A 22 10.83 10.54 -11.36
C TYR A 22 12.31 10.24 -11.16
N GLU A 23 12.79 10.19 -9.91
CA GLU A 23 14.20 9.87 -9.62
C GLU A 23 14.58 8.45 -10.09
N LEU A 24 13.72 7.46 -9.83
CA LEU A 24 13.93 6.09 -10.32
C LEU A 24 13.96 6.03 -11.85
N SER A 25 13.07 6.79 -12.49
CA SER A 25 12.99 6.86 -13.96
C SER A 25 14.23 7.49 -14.57
N SER A 26 14.71 8.60 -14.00
CA SER A 26 15.93 9.29 -14.43
C SER A 26 17.15 8.39 -14.26
N LYS A 27 17.28 7.71 -13.11
CA LYS A 27 18.37 6.75 -12.88
C LYS A 27 18.35 5.61 -13.90
N PHE A 28 17.19 5.01 -14.16
CA PHE A 28 17.06 3.96 -15.17
C PHE A 28 17.48 4.46 -16.57
N TYR A 29 17.02 5.65 -16.95
CA TYR A 29 17.36 6.26 -18.24
C TYR A 29 18.87 6.45 -18.39
N ASP A 30 19.52 7.06 -17.39
CA ASP A 30 20.96 7.34 -17.44
C ASP A 30 21.79 6.05 -17.49
N GLU A 31 21.42 5.05 -16.68
CA GLU A 31 22.12 3.77 -16.63
C GLU A 31 21.92 2.92 -17.90
N ASN A 32 20.87 3.16 -18.69
CA ASN A 32 20.48 2.30 -19.82
C ASN A 32 20.35 3.00 -21.18
N LYS A 33 20.80 4.25 -21.27
CA LYS A 33 20.80 5.02 -22.52
C LYS A 33 21.52 4.27 -23.64
N GLY A 34 20.84 4.11 -24.78
CA GLY A 34 21.37 3.45 -25.97
C GLY A 34 21.39 1.92 -25.91
N LYS A 35 20.92 1.28 -24.82
CA LYS A 35 20.91 -0.19 -24.70
C LYS A 35 19.71 -0.86 -25.39
N TYR A 36 18.64 -0.13 -25.66
CA TYR A 36 17.40 -0.68 -26.24
C TYR A 36 17.24 -0.30 -27.70
N SER A 37 16.80 -1.28 -28.48
CA SER A 37 16.58 -1.15 -29.93
C SER A 37 15.25 -0.47 -30.28
N SER A 38 14.30 -0.47 -29.34
CA SER A 38 13.00 0.17 -29.50
C SER A 38 12.54 0.87 -28.23
N TYR A 39 11.70 1.89 -28.41
CA TYR A 39 11.06 2.60 -27.31
C TYR A 39 10.19 1.67 -26.44
N SER A 40 9.47 0.72 -27.05
CA SER A 40 8.59 -0.19 -26.30
C SER A 40 9.38 -1.13 -25.37
N GLU A 41 10.54 -1.62 -25.81
CA GLU A 41 11.43 -2.42 -24.96
C GLU A 41 11.97 -1.59 -23.79
N ALA A 42 12.42 -0.36 -24.06
CA ALA A 42 12.90 0.55 -23.04
C ALA A 42 11.81 0.85 -21.99
N MET A 43 10.57 1.09 -22.42
CA MET A 43 9.44 1.34 -21.52
C MET A 43 9.13 0.15 -20.63
N LYS A 44 9.06 -1.07 -21.17
CA LYS A 44 8.80 -2.28 -20.38
C LYS A 44 9.90 -2.53 -19.34
N ALA A 45 11.16 -2.33 -19.73
CA ALA A 45 12.28 -2.48 -18.82
C ALA A 45 12.30 -1.39 -17.74
N GLY A 46 11.94 -0.15 -18.10
CA GLY A 46 11.83 0.97 -17.17
C GLY A 46 10.70 0.77 -16.14
N GLU A 47 9.51 0.36 -16.60
CA GLU A 47 8.39 0.03 -15.72
C GLU A 47 8.77 -1.09 -14.74
N LYS A 48 9.40 -2.16 -15.23
CA LYS A 48 9.92 -3.23 -14.39
C LYS A 48 10.91 -2.70 -13.34
N TYR A 49 11.86 -1.86 -13.76
CA TYR A 49 12.85 -1.28 -12.85
C TYR A 49 12.18 -0.44 -11.75
N ILE A 50 11.21 0.40 -12.10
CA ILE A 50 10.46 1.22 -11.13
C ILE A 50 9.76 0.31 -10.12
N LEU A 51 9.04 -0.72 -10.57
CA LEU A 51 8.33 -1.64 -9.67
C LEU A 51 9.27 -2.40 -8.72
N GLU A 52 10.44 -2.82 -9.22
CA GLU A 52 11.45 -3.53 -8.42
C GLU A 52 12.16 -2.61 -7.41
N ASN A 53 12.26 -1.31 -7.71
CA ASN A 53 13.03 -0.35 -6.89
C ASN A 53 12.16 0.63 -6.08
N ALA A 54 10.86 0.73 -6.34
CA ALA A 54 9.94 1.57 -5.57
C ALA A 54 10.04 1.35 -4.04
N PRO A 55 10.18 0.11 -3.53
CA PRO A 55 10.35 -0.12 -2.09
C PRO A 55 11.56 0.58 -1.47
N SER A 56 12.61 0.87 -2.25
CA SER A 56 13.81 1.55 -1.75
C SER A 56 13.54 2.99 -1.28
N GLN A 57 12.41 3.58 -1.70
CA GLN A 57 12.02 4.94 -1.33
C GLN A 57 11.11 4.98 -0.08
N PHE A 58 10.61 3.83 0.41
CA PHE A 58 9.59 3.80 1.46
C PHE A 58 10.04 4.46 2.76
N GLU A 59 11.27 4.17 3.22
CA GLU A 59 11.82 4.73 4.47
C GLU A 59 11.95 6.27 4.44
N SER A 60 12.19 6.84 3.26
CA SER A 60 12.29 8.29 3.07
C SER A 60 10.97 8.97 2.70
N THR A 61 9.94 8.19 2.38
CA THR A 61 8.64 8.72 1.97
C THR A 61 7.81 9.02 3.21
N PRO A 62 7.29 10.26 3.38
CA PRO A 62 6.46 10.59 4.52
C PRO A 62 5.22 9.68 4.62
N LEU A 63 4.83 9.36 5.85
CA LEU A 63 3.52 8.77 6.11
C LEU A 63 2.46 9.85 5.85
N ASP A 64 1.63 9.59 4.86
CA ASP A 64 0.53 10.44 4.46
C ASP A 64 -0.54 9.50 3.94
N THR A 65 -1.44 9.05 4.83
CA THR A 65 -2.57 8.25 4.39
C THR A 65 -3.37 9.08 3.39
N SER A 66 -3.82 8.49 2.28
CA SER A 66 -4.51 9.24 1.22
C SER A 66 -5.86 9.82 1.70
N ASP A 67 -6.27 10.98 1.17
CA ASP A 67 -7.55 11.63 1.51
C ASP A 67 -8.78 10.83 1.07
N ASN A 68 -8.63 9.94 0.09
CA ASN A 68 -9.68 9.00 -0.33
C ASN A 68 -9.85 7.81 0.65
N MET A 69 -9.02 7.72 1.69
CA MET A 69 -9.07 6.67 2.73
C MET A 69 -9.66 7.20 4.05
N LYS A 70 -10.12 6.28 4.90
CA LYS A 70 -10.66 6.62 6.23
C LYS A 70 -9.51 6.91 7.21
N LYS A 71 -8.93 8.10 7.12
CA LYS A 71 -7.81 8.59 7.96
C LYS A 71 -8.06 8.47 9.45
N GLU A 72 -9.29 8.75 9.86
CA GLU A 72 -9.68 8.69 11.27
C GLU A 72 -9.53 7.26 11.81
N GLY A 73 -9.83 6.23 11.01
CA GLY A 73 -9.58 4.84 11.37
C GLY A 73 -10.80 3.94 11.27
N TYR A 74 -10.60 2.68 11.65
CA TYR A 74 -11.55 1.59 11.47
C TYR A 74 -11.91 0.95 12.81
N GLU A 75 -13.18 0.55 12.94
CA GLU A 75 -13.64 -0.24 14.07
C GLU A 75 -13.62 -1.72 13.70
N ILE A 76 -12.68 -2.47 14.28
CA ILE A 76 -12.54 -3.90 14.00
C ILE A 76 -13.14 -4.69 15.15
N LYS A 77 -14.23 -5.39 14.86
CA LYS A 77 -14.87 -6.30 15.81
C LYS A 77 -14.11 -7.63 15.88
N MET A 78 -13.76 -8.02 17.09
CA MET A 78 -13.15 -9.32 17.41
C MET A 78 -14.14 -10.17 18.21
N THR A 79 -14.11 -11.48 18.01
CA THR A 79 -14.87 -12.46 18.79
C THR A 79 -13.94 -13.47 19.42
N LYS A 80 -14.22 -13.92 20.63
CA LYS A 80 -13.43 -14.96 21.29
C LYS A 80 -13.95 -16.35 20.91
N LYS A 81 -13.09 -17.20 20.35
CA LYS A 81 -13.36 -18.61 20.01
C LYS A 81 -12.26 -19.47 20.60
N ASP A 82 -12.61 -20.48 21.38
CA ASP A 82 -11.65 -21.42 22.00
C ASP A 82 -10.50 -20.71 22.75
N GLY A 83 -10.85 -19.64 23.48
CA GLY A 83 -9.88 -18.85 24.23
C GLY A 83 -9.08 -17.82 23.43
N LYS A 84 -9.20 -17.81 22.08
CA LYS A 84 -8.45 -16.92 21.18
C LYS A 84 -9.35 -15.84 20.57
N TRP A 85 -8.80 -14.64 20.40
CA TRP A 85 -9.48 -13.57 19.66
C TRP A 85 -9.36 -13.81 18.16
N THR A 86 -10.48 -13.71 17.44
CA THR A 86 -10.56 -13.87 15.99
C THR A 86 -11.29 -12.70 15.37
N ILE A 87 -10.94 -12.36 14.14
CA ILE A 87 -11.64 -11.36 13.31
C ILE A 87 -12.40 -12.11 12.20
N ASP A 88 -13.60 -11.66 11.84
CA ASP A 88 -14.29 -12.17 10.67
C ASP A 88 -13.56 -11.71 9.39
N THR A 89 -12.96 -12.64 8.65
CA THR A 89 -12.26 -12.38 7.39
C THR A 89 -13.16 -12.55 6.15
N SER A 90 -14.46 -12.76 6.35
CA SER A 90 -15.42 -12.87 5.25
C SER A 90 -15.50 -11.58 4.44
N SER A 91 -15.94 -11.69 3.18
CA SER A 91 -16.15 -10.54 2.30
C SER A 91 -17.24 -9.57 2.77
N LYS A 92 -18.00 -9.94 3.81
CA LYS A 92 -19.04 -9.11 4.44
C LYS A 92 -18.48 -8.17 5.51
N ASN A 93 -17.24 -8.35 5.94
CA ASN A 93 -16.57 -7.44 6.86
C ASN A 93 -15.96 -6.26 6.08
N TYR A 94 -16.79 -5.24 5.82
CA TYR A 94 -16.39 -4.06 5.05
C TYR A 94 -15.31 -3.24 5.76
N GLU A 95 -15.38 -3.07 7.08
CA GLU A 95 -14.36 -2.32 7.85
C GLU A 95 -12.98 -2.99 7.72
N LEU A 96 -12.88 -4.32 7.85
CA LEU A 96 -11.62 -5.02 7.64
C LEU A 96 -11.12 -4.90 6.19
N LYS A 97 -12.03 -5.01 5.22
CA LYS A 97 -11.70 -4.91 3.79
C LYS A 97 -11.18 -3.53 3.42
N ASP A 98 -11.83 -2.49 3.92
CA ASP A 98 -11.48 -1.10 3.65
C ASP A 98 -10.21 -0.70 4.40
N MET A 99 -10.03 -1.17 5.64
CA MET A 99 -8.75 -1.05 6.35
C MET A 99 -7.62 -1.69 5.54
N ALA A 100 -7.80 -2.92 5.08
CA ALA A 100 -6.80 -3.63 4.28
C ALA A 100 -6.54 -2.99 2.90
N ARG A 101 -7.44 -2.13 2.40
CA ARG A 101 -7.22 -1.30 1.20
C ARG A 101 -6.37 -0.09 1.51
N THR A 102 -6.61 0.58 2.63
CA THR A 102 -5.80 1.73 3.07
C THR A 102 -4.32 1.40 3.22
N PHE A 103 -4.01 0.21 3.75
CA PHE A 103 -2.64 -0.30 3.84
C PHE A 103 -2.00 -0.65 2.48
N ARG A 104 -2.69 -0.45 1.35
CA ARG A 104 -2.12 -0.57 -0.01
C ARG A 104 -1.62 0.74 -0.58
N GLY A 105 -1.65 1.81 0.21
CA GLY A 105 -1.05 3.10 -0.12
C GLY A 105 -1.73 3.82 -1.27
N GLY A 106 -3.03 4.10 -1.15
CA GLY A 106 -3.77 4.94 -2.10
C GLY A 106 -4.27 4.24 -3.38
N ILE A 107 -3.71 3.07 -3.75
CA ILE A 107 -4.09 2.36 -4.98
C ILE A 107 -5.50 1.75 -4.90
N GLY A 108 -6.35 2.09 -5.89
CA GLY A 108 -7.59 1.37 -6.19
C GLY A 108 -8.89 2.03 -5.71
N TYR A 109 -8.94 3.36 -5.67
CA TYR A 109 -10.17 4.16 -5.58
C TYR A 109 -10.50 4.85 -6.90
#